data_AF-I3SIY8-F1
#
_entry.id   AF-I3SIY8-F1
#
_cell.length_a   1.000
_cell.length_b   1.000
_cell.length_c   1.000
_cell.angle_alpha   90.00
_cell.angle_beta   90.00
_cell.angle_gamma   90.00
#
_symmetry.space_group_name_H-M   'P 1'
#
loop_
_entity.id
_entity.type
_entity.pdbx_description
1 polymer ?
#
loop_
_entity_poly.entity_id
_entity_poly.type
_entity_poly.pdbx_seq_one_letter_code
_entity_poly.pdbx_strand_id
1 'polypeptide(L)'
;MLEKLIWICSVMLVGARHGGVSVGNVEKEFHLELCSLISELALAAASEKGLTFEEGMEDRMCAYSRAVAHFPTAVKEFKWRNGWFYSLSEKATAQGKQDPCPLHTQWLKELKIV
;
A
#
# COMPACT_ATOMS: atom_id res chain seq x y z
N MET A 1 10.88 -6.92 6.18
CA MET A 1 10.98 -7.11 4.71
C MET A 1 10.06 -6.10 4.04
N LEU A 2 10.54 -5.38 3.02
CA LEU A 2 9.77 -4.31 2.36
C LEU A 2 8.54 -4.84 1.62
N GLU A 3 8.64 -6.00 0.96
CA GLU A 3 7.49 -6.64 0.32
C GLU A 3 6.33 -6.84 1.31
N LYS A 4 6.60 -7.38 2.50
CA LYS A 4 5.58 -7.55 3.55
C LYS A 4 4.94 -6.21 3.97
N LEU A 5 5.73 -5.14 4.02
CA LEU A 5 5.25 -3.81 4.36
C LEU A 5 4.36 -3.24 3.25
N ILE A 6 4.79 -3.35 1.99
CA ILE A 6 4.03 -2.94 0.80
C ILE A 6 2.69 -3.69 0.76
N TRP A 7 2.72 -5.01 0.93
CA TRP A 7 1.52 -5.85 0.96
C TRP A 7 0.54 -5.38 2.04
N ILE A 8 0.98 -5.26 3.29
CA ILE A 8 0.08 -4.92 4.39
C ILE A 8 -0.45 -3.49 4.29
N CYS A 9 0.37 -2.53 3.83
CA CYS A 9 -0.10 -1.17 3.57
C CYS A 9 -1.18 -1.17 2.49
N SER A 10 -0.93 -1.87 1.38
CA SER A 10 -1.82 -1.85 0.23
C SER A 10 -3.15 -2.51 0.51
N VAL A 11 -3.13 -3.75 1.00
CA VAL A 11 -4.36 -4.52 1.23
C VAL A 11 -5.24 -3.92 2.32
N MET A 12 -4.62 -3.41 3.40
CA MET A 12 -5.36 -2.82 4.51
C MET A 12 -5.95 -1.47 4.13
N LEU A 13 -5.25 -0.66 3.32
CA LEU A 13 -5.73 0.63 2.87
C LEU A 13 -6.88 0.49 1.87
N VAL A 14 -6.73 -0.34 0.84
CA VAL A 14 -7.80 -0.58 -0.15
C VAL A 14 -9.03 -1.15 0.54
N GLY A 15 -8.87 -2.16 1.39
CA GLY A 15 -10.02 -2.73 2.10
C GLY A 15 -10.71 -1.76 3.05
N ALA A 16 -9.95 -0.89 3.74
CA ALA A 16 -10.52 0.17 4.57
C ALA A 16 -11.32 1.20 3.75
N ARG A 17 -10.88 1.54 2.53
CA ARG A 17 -11.62 2.41 1.59
C ARG A 17 -12.97 1.82 1.18
N HIS A 18 -13.04 0.50 1.09
CA HIS A 18 -14.27 -0.22 0.74
C HIS A 18 -15.06 -0.70 1.95
N GLY A 19 -14.96 0.00 3.09
CA GLY A 19 -15.77 -0.29 4.28
C GLY A 19 -15.22 -1.38 5.19
N GLY A 20 -13.93 -1.70 5.10
CA GLY A 20 -13.27 -2.71 5.95
C GLY A 20 -13.54 -4.14 5.52
N VAL A 21 -13.70 -4.38 4.21
CA VAL A 21 -13.93 -5.72 3.63
C VAL A 21 -12.79 -6.69 3.96
N SER A 22 -13.04 -7.98 3.77
CA SER A 22 -12.00 -9.00 3.98
C SER A 22 -10.83 -8.85 3.00
N VAL A 23 -9.65 -9.33 3.38
CA VAL A 23 -8.47 -9.37 2.49
C VAL A 23 -8.78 -10.09 1.17
N GLY A 24 -9.57 -11.15 1.20
CA GLY A 24 -9.98 -11.87 -0.01
C GLY A 24 -10.89 -11.05 -0.91
N ASN A 25 -11.79 -10.24 -0.32
CA ASN A 25 -12.61 -9.32 -1.10
C ASN A 25 -11.77 -8.21 -1.75
N VAL A 26 -10.73 -7.71 -1.07
CA VAL A 26 -9.78 -6.76 -1.67
C VAL A 26 -9.14 -7.34 -2.92
N GLU A 27 -8.56 -8.53 -2.80
CA GLU A 27 -7.85 -9.15 -3.92
C GLU A 27 -8.78 -9.53 -5.07
N LYS A 28 -10.03 -9.91 -4.79
CA LYS A 28 -11.00 -10.34 -5.81
C LYS A 28 -11.77 -9.20 -6.47
N GLU A 29 -12.35 -8.30 -5.68
CA GLU A 29 -13.28 -7.27 -6.17
C GLU A 29 -12.57 -5.94 -6.47
N PHE A 30 -11.42 -5.70 -5.84
CA PHE A 30 -10.66 -4.44 -5.94
C PHE A 30 -9.22 -4.66 -6.41
N HIS A 31 -9.02 -5.71 -7.23
CA HIS A 31 -7.71 -6.16 -7.71
C HIS A 31 -6.88 -5.05 -8.37
N LEU A 32 -7.49 -4.26 -9.25
CA LEU A 32 -6.78 -3.21 -9.97
C LEU A 32 -6.31 -2.09 -9.04
N GLU A 33 -7.10 -1.74 -8.04
CA GLU A 33 -6.70 -0.76 -7.01
C GLU A 33 -5.55 -1.31 -6.16
N LEU A 34 -5.64 -2.59 -5.77
CA LEU A 34 -4.58 -3.28 -5.03
C LEU A 34 -3.27 -3.29 -5.81
N CYS A 35 -3.27 -3.71 -7.07
CA CYS A 35 -2.06 -3.78 -7.90
C CYS A 35 -1.49 -2.39 -8.16
N SER A 36 -2.33 -1.39 -8.44
CA SER A 36 -1.88 0.00 -8.64
C SER A 36 -1.16 0.53 -7.41
N LEU A 37 -1.69 0.28 -6.21
CA LEU A 37 -1.05 0.72 -4.98
C LEU A 37 0.22 -0.07 -4.64
N ILE A 38 0.24 -1.40 -4.86
CA ILE A 38 1.45 -2.21 -4.69
C ILE A 38 2.57 -1.67 -5.60
N SER A 39 2.26 -1.42 -6.87
CA SER A 39 3.21 -0.91 -7.86
C SER A 39 3.77 0.45 -7.46
N GLU A 40 2.91 1.39 -7.06
CA GLU A 40 3.33 2.72 -6.58
C GLU A 40 4.29 2.61 -5.38
N LEU A 41 3.89 1.86 -4.34
CA LEU A 41 4.69 1.72 -3.13
C LEU A 41 6.00 0.97 -3.40
N ALA A 42 6.00 0.02 -4.34
CA ALA A 42 7.20 -0.68 -4.77
C ALA A 42 8.17 0.27 -5.48
N LEU A 43 7.69 1.09 -6.40
CA LEU A 43 8.52 2.08 -7.11
C LEU A 43 9.13 3.10 -6.13
N ALA A 44 8.33 3.61 -5.20
CA ALA A 44 8.82 4.52 -4.16
C ALA A 44 9.87 3.86 -3.26
N ALA A 45 9.63 2.63 -2.80
CA ALA A 45 10.58 1.89 -1.98
C ALA A 45 11.87 1.53 -2.72
N ALA A 46 11.77 1.12 -3.98
CA ALA A 46 12.90 0.80 -4.84
C ALA A 46 13.80 2.02 -5.06
N SER A 47 13.19 3.17 -5.39
CA SER A 47 13.90 4.43 -5.57
C SER A 47 14.59 4.90 -4.28
N GLU A 48 13.89 4.88 -3.14
CA GLU A 48 14.42 5.33 -1.85
C GLU A 48 15.54 4.42 -1.31
N LYS A 49 15.50 3.11 -1.61
CA LYS A 49 16.47 2.13 -1.09
C LYS A 49 17.54 1.72 -2.10
N GLY A 50 17.46 2.19 -3.35
CA GLY A 50 18.38 1.80 -4.41
C GLY A 50 18.38 0.30 -4.67
N LEU A 51 17.19 -0.31 -4.69
CA LEU A 51 17.02 -1.76 -4.87
C LEU A 51 16.06 -2.08 -6.01
N THR A 52 16.07 -3.34 -6.43
CA THR A 52 15.12 -3.89 -7.40
C THR A 52 14.40 -5.06 -6.74
N PHE A 53 13.07 -5.11 -6.89
CA PHE A 53 12.28 -6.26 -6.44
C PHE A 53 12.34 -7.38 -7.48
N GLU A 54 12.21 -8.62 -7.04
CA GLU A 54 12.14 -9.78 -7.94
C GLU A 54 10.87 -9.72 -8.79
N GLU A 55 10.97 -10.18 -10.05
CA GLU A 55 9.80 -10.32 -10.92
C GLU A 55 8.68 -11.15 -10.27
N GLY A 56 7.43 -10.86 -10.61
CA GLY A 56 6.26 -11.55 -10.07
C GLY A 56 5.95 -11.22 -8.60
N MET A 57 6.54 -10.16 -8.04
CA MET A 57 6.25 -9.72 -6.67
C MET A 57 4.74 -9.49 -6.43
N GLU A 58 4.06 -8.83 -7.37
CA GLU A 58 2.62 -8.56 -7.29
C GLU A 58 1.80 -9.86 -7.25
N ASP A 59 2.15 -10.84 -8.08
CA ASP A 59 1.51 -12.16 -8.10
C ASP A 59 1.70 -12.91 -6.79
N ARG A 60 2.92 -12.89 -6.22
CA ARG A 60 3.21 -13.48 -4.90
C ARG A 60 2.38 -12.82 -3.81
N MET A 61 2.24 -11.50 -3.84
CA MET A 61 1.43 -10.75 -2.88
C MET A 61 -0.06 -11.08 -3.00
N CYS A 62 -0.60 -11.16 -4.22
CA CYS A 62 -1.99 -11.56 -4.44
C CYS A 62 -2.24 -13.01 -4.00
N ALA A 63 -1.30 -13.93 -4.29
CA ALA A 63 -1.36 -15.30 -3.79
C ALA A 63 -1.36 -15.37 -2.26
N TYR A 64 -0.54 -14.55 -1.61
CA TYR A 64 -0.54 -14.46 -0.16
C TYR A 64 -1.87 -13.91 0.39
N SER A 65 -2.44 -12.85 -0.22
CA SER A 65 -3.77 -12.34 0.13
C SER A 65 -4.83 -13.45 0.11
N ARG A 66 -4.82 -14.31 -0.91
CA ARG A 66 -5.76 -15.46 -0.99
C ARG A 66 -5.57 -16.46 0.16
N ALA A 67 -4.34 -16.68 0.62
CA ALA A 67 -4.06 -17.56 1.76
C ALA A 67 -4.59 -17.01 3.11
N VAL A 68 -4.72 -15.69 3.23
CA VAL A 68 -5.21 -15.00 4.44
C VAL A 68 -6.54 -14.28 4.19
N ALA A 69 -7.35 -14.78 3.26
CA ALA A 69 -8.52 -14.09 2.72
C ALA A 69 -9.56 -13.65 3.77
N HIS A 70 -9.70 -14.40 4.87
CA HIS A 70 -10.72 -14.17 5.89
C HIS A 70 -10.42 -13.00 6.85
N PHE A 71 -9.20 -12.47 6.87
CA PHE A 71 -8.86 -11.40 7.79
C PHE A 71 -9.56 -10.08 7.42
N PRO A 72 -10.09 -9.33 8.41
CA PRO A 72 -10.67 -8.02 8.16
C PRO A 72 -9.58 -7.00 7.86
N THR A 73 -9.91 -5.99 7.05
CA THR A 73 -8.98 -4.90 6.72
C THR A 73 -9.27 -3.66 7.55
N ALA A 74 -8.19 -3.01 8.00
CA ALA A 74 -8.26 -1.71 8.67
C ALA A 74 -6.89 -1.05 8.65
N VAL A 75 -6.85 0.27 8.49
CA VAL A 75 -5.63 1.04 8.71
C VAL A 75 -5.33 1.08 10.21
N LYS A 76 -4.26 0.40 10.62
CA LYS A 76 -3.79 0.31 12.00
C LYS A 76 -2.29 0.52 12.07
N GLU A 77 -1.79 0.78 13.28
CA GLU A 77 -0.34 0.91 13.54
C GLU A 77 0.35 1.88 12.57
N PHE A 78 -0.30 3.02 12.29
CA PHE A 78 0.05 3.92 11.18
C PHE A 78 1.56 4.18 11.08
N LYS A 79 2.20 4.59 12.18
CA LYS A 79 3.65 4.85 12.26
C LYS A 79 4.51 3.72 11.69
N TRP A 80 4.13 2.47 11.92
CA TRP A 80 4.88 1.27 11.56
C TRP A 80 4.47 0.68 10.20
N ARG A 81 3.28 1.04 9.71
CA ARG A 81 2.76 0.63 8.42
C ARG A 81 2.90 1.77 7.41
N ASN A 82 1.83 2.55 7.25
CA ASN A 82 1.72 3.60 6.24
C ASN A 82 2.64 4.80 6.46
N GLY A 83 3.11 5.02 7.70
CA GLY A 83 3.83 6.22 8.10
C GLY A 83 5.16 6.41 7.38
N TRP A 84 5.88 5.33 7.04
CA TRP A 84 7.13 5.47 6.30
C TRP A 84 6.89 6.01 4.88
N PHE A 85 5.95 5.41 4.13
CA PHE A 85 5.59 5.88 2.79
C PHE A 85 5.04 7.30 2.80
N TYR A 86 4.12 7.61 3.71
CA TYR A 86 3.59 8.97 3.85
C TYR A 86 4.68 10.00 4.16
N SER A 87 5.68 9.63 4.97
CA SER A 87 6.81 10.54 5.24
C SER A 87 7.66 10.82 4.00
N LEU A 88 7.71 9.93 3.01
CA LEU A 88 8.38 10.18 1.72
C LEU A 88 7.61 11.25 0.94
N SER A 89 6.27 11.13 0.91
CA SER A 89 5.35 12.11 0.34
C SER A 89 5.50 13.50 0.96
N GLU A 90 5.49 13.57 2.30
CA GLU A 90 5.67 14.83 3.03
C GLU A 90 7.01 15.48 2.71
N LYS A 91 8.11 14.70 2.75
CA LYS A 91 9.46 15.20 2.44
C LYS A 91 9.56 15.73 1.01
N ALA A 92 9.04 15.00 0.02
CA ALA A 92 9.09 15.42 -1.37
C ALA A 92 8.28 16.71 -1.59
N THR A 93 7.06 16.76 -1.06
CA THR A 93 6.18 17.93 -1.17
C THR A 93 6.78 19.16 -0.48
N ALA A 94 7.39 19.01 0.70
CA ALA A 94 8.06 20.09 1.41
C ALA A 94 9.26 20.68 0.63
N GLN A 95 9.85 19.89 -0.27
CA GLN A 95 10.91 20.32 -1.18
C GLN A 95 10.38 20.87 -2.52
N GLY A 96 9.06 21.02 -2.67
CA GLY A 96 8.42 21.44 -3.93
C GLY A 96 8.50 20.38 -5.04
N LYS A 97 8.79 19.12 -4.70
CA LYS A 97 8.79 18.00 -5.64
C LYS A 97 7.43 17.33 -5.68
N GLN A 98 7.21 16.53 -6.72
CA GLN A 98 6.03 15.69 -6.83
C GLN A 98 6.01 14.62 -5.73
N ASP A 99 4.82 14.29 -5.25
CA ASP A 99 4.59 13.18 -4.33
C ASP A 99 4.99 11.84 -4.99
N PRO A 100 5.91 11.05 -4.42
CA PRO A 100 6.26 9.72 -4.91
C PRO A 100 5.19 8.65 -4.68
N CYS A 101 4.22 8.87 -3.78
CA CYS A 101 3.12 7.95 -3.46
C CYS A 101 1.75 8.66 -3.54
N PRO A 102 1.37 9.25 -4.70
CA PRO A 102 0.18 10.10 -4.79
C PRO A 102 -1.13 9.36 -4.52
N LEU A 103 -1.29 8.11 -4.97
CA LEU A 103 -2.48 7.30 -4.67
C LEU A 103 -2.55 7.00 -3.18
N HIS A 104 -1.45 6.56 -2.58
CA HIS A 104 -1.37 6.28 -1.14
C HIS A 104 -1.76 7.49 -0.31
N THR A 105 -1.16 8.66 -0.59
CA THR A 105 -1.46 9.92 0.09
C THR A 105 -2.92 10.31 -0.07
N GLN A 106 -3.45 10.26 -1.29
CA GLN A 106 -4.85 10.59 -1.54
C GLN A 106 -5.79 9.69 -0.73
N TRP A 107 -5.54 8.40 -0.74
CA TRP A 107 -6.38 7.38 -0.11
C TRP A 107 -6.34 7.44 1.42
N LEU A 108 -5.19 7.79 2.01
CA LEU A 108 -5.11 8.08 3.44
C LEU A 108 -5.92 9.32 3.84
N LYS A 109 -5.91 10.37 3.01
CA LYS A 109 -6.71 11.59 3.23
C LYS A 109 -8.20 11.34 3.09
N GLU A 110 -8.63 10.55 2.10
CA GLU A 110 -10.03 10.13 1.91
C GLU A 110 -10.59 9.45 3.18
N LEU A 111 -9.76 8.64 3.84
CA LEU A 111 -10.09 7.97 5.09
C LEU A 111 -9.88 8.82 6.35
N LYS A 112 -9.43 10.08 6.22
CA LYS A 112 -9.10 11.00 7.34
C LYS A 112 -8.08 10.40 8.32
N ILE A 113 -7.12 9.64 7.79
CA ILE A 113 -6.01 9.07 8.59
C ILE A 113 -4.88 10.10 8.75
N VAL A 114 -4.69 10.95 7.72
CA VAL A 114 -3.72 12.05 7.65
C VAL A 114 -4.38 13.34 7.20
#